data_AF-A0A9W4E9I1-F1
#
_entry.id   AF-A0A9W4E9I1-F1
#
_cell.length_a   1.000
_cell.length_b   1.000
_cell.length_c   1.000
_cell.angle_alpha   90.00
_cell.angle_beta   90.00
_cell.angle_gamma   90.00
#
_symmetry.space_group_name_H-M   'P 1'
#
loop_
_entity.id
_entity.type
_entity.pdbx_description
1 polymer ?
#
loop_
_entity_poly.entity_id
_entity_poly.type
_entity_poly.pdbx_seq_one_letter_code
_entity_poly.pdbx_strand_id
1 'polypeptide(L)'
;MIQTSDVTTVTSLAGAAEPIGGLKGGSAFILIAAVVVVVAVIAVVPLIMDVRRATAWRRQLTDHLIDRAATDQEVRDFLRDLREPRGVRGLTRSIIAVLILALVGFALAVAMLSSGPDSGDLRKTIVTSLMTVLATVAGFYFGSLGAQNSAEDARRHATRQPPTKRPPTPTQPPSPPDHEA
;
A
#
# COMPACT_ATOMS: atom_id res chain seq x y z
N MET A 1 17.83 -52.22 -13.50
CA MET A 1 17.00 -51.66 -12.42
C MET A 1 16.56 -50.28 -12.88
N ILE A 2 15.39 -50.18 -13.53
CA ILE A 2 14.94 -48.97 -14.23
C ILE A 2 13.89 -48.31 -13.34
N GLN A 3 14.20 -47.12 -12.85
CA GLN A 3 13.37 -46.34 -11.94
C GLN A 3 12.37 -45.54 -12.78
N THR A 4 11.13 -46.01 -12.87
CA THR A 4 10.01 -45.30 -13.47
C THR A 4 9.57 -44.18 -12.53
N SER A 5 9.73 -42.93 -12.95
CA SER A 5 9.21 -41.77 -12.22
C SER A 5 7.71 -41.63 -12.49
N ASP A 6 6.89 -41.85 -11.47
CA ASP A 6 5.47 -41.51 -11.49
C ASP A 6 5.31 -40.00 -11.56
N VAL A 7 4.83 -39.51 -12.70
CA VAL A 7 4.42 -38.12 -12.90
C VAL A 7 3.03 -37.98 -12.29
N THR A 8 2.97 -37.43 -11.08
CA THR A 8 1.71 -37.07 -10.42
C THR A 8 1.05 -35.92 -11.15
N THR A 9 0.12 -36.24 -12.04
CA THR A 9 -0.77 -35.28 -12.70
C THR A 9 -1.64 -34.60 -11.64
N VAL A 10 -1.37 -33.33 -11.36
CA VAL A 10 -2.20 -32.52 -10.47
C VAL A 10 -3.44 -32.10 -11.26
N THR A 11 -4.52 -32.86 -11.12
CA THR A 11 -5.83 -32.55 -11.70
C THR A 11 -6.36 -31.24 -11.11
N SER A 12 -6.21 -30.16 -11.88
CA SER A 12 -6.82 -28.86 -11.59
C SER A 12 -8.35 -29.01 -11.66
N LEU A 13 -9.01 -29.00 -10.50
CA LEU A 13 -10.46 -28.89 -10.36
C LEU A 13 -10.89 -27.46 -10.69
N ALA A 14 -10.76 -27.08 -11.97
CA ALA A 14 -11.43 -25.90 -12.49
C ALA A 14 -12.92 -26.27 -12.64
N GLY A 15 -13.72 -25.97 -11.62
CA GLY A 15 -15.17 -26.11 -11.67
C GLY A 15 -15.72 -25.37 -12.88
N ALA A 16 -16.21 -26.13 -13.86
CA ALA A 16 -16.92 -25.59 -15.00
C ALA A 16 -18.23 -24.98 -14.49
N ALA A 17 -18.23 -23.66 -14.31
CA ALA A 17 -19.44 -22.91 -14.02
C ALA A 17 -20.39 -23.08 -15.21
N GLU A 18 -21.50 -23.80 -15.00
CA GLU A 18 -22.56 -23.91 -15.98
C GLU A 18 -23.08 -22.49 -16.30
N PRO A 19 -23.13 -22.10 -17.58
CA PRO A 19 -23.65 -20.79 -17.95
C PRO A 19 -25.11 -20.69 -17.52
N ILE A 20 -25.43 -19.72 -16.67
CA ILE A 20 -26.80 -19.47 -16.19
C ILE A 20 -27.68 -19.21 -17.42
N GLY A 21 -28.48 -20.21 -17.79
CA GLY A 21 -29.38 -20.15 -18.93
C GLY A 21 -30.46 -19.10 -18.69
N GLY A 22 -30.56 -18.11 -19.57
CA GLY A 22 -31.66 -17.11 -19.55
C GLY A 22 -31.23 -15.65 -19.62
N LEU A 23 -29.95 -15.33 -19.44
CA LEU A 23 -29.42 -13.96 -19.50
C LEU A 23 -28.85 -13.66 -20.89
N LYS A 24 -29.72 -13.49 -21.89
CA LYS A 24 -29.34 -12.92 -23.20
C LYS A 24 -29.95 -11.52 -23.34
N GLY A 25 -29.12 -10.54 -23.70
CA GLY A 25 -29.57 -9.16 -24.01
C GLY A 25 -29.35 -8.15 -22.87
N GLY A 26 -29.91 -6.94 -23.04
CA GLY A 26 -29.66 -5.76 -22.20
C GLY A 26 -29.96 -5.90 -20.71
N SER A 27 -30.76 -6.89 -20.30
CA SER A 27 -31.00 -7.18 -18.87
C SER A 27 -29.74 -7.72 -18.16
N ALA A 28 -28.95 -8.55 -18.84
CA ALA A 28 -27.67 -9.04 -18.33
C ALA A 28 -26.69 -7.87 -18.13
N PHE A 29 -26.70 -6.91 -19.06
CA PHE A 29 -25.89 -5.69 -18.97
C PHE A 29 -26.25 -4.86 -17.73
N ILE A 30 -27.54 -4.63 -17.48
CA ILE A 30 -28.01 -3.84 -16.33
C ILE A 30 -27.63 -4.54 -15.02
N LEU A 31 -27.78 -5.86 -14.93
CA LEU A 31 -27.43 -6.61 -13.72
C LEU A 31 -25.93 -6.50 -13.43
N ILE A 32 -25.08 -6.71 -14.44
CA ILE A 32 -23.63 -6.58 -14.29
C ILE A 32 -23.25 -5.15 -13.90
N ALA A 33 -23.81 -4.15 -14.58
CA ALA A 33 -23.55 -2.74 -14.25
C ALA A 33 -23.97 -2.41 -12.81
N ALA A 34 -25.13 -2.88 -12.36
CA ALA A 34 -25.60 -2.70 -10.99
C ALA A 34 -24.65 -3.35 -9.97
N VAL A 35 -24.20 -4.57 -10.23
CA VAL A 35 -23.22 -5.27 -9.36
C VAL A 35 -21.91 -4.49 -9.28
N VAL A 36 -21.40 -3.99 -10.41
CA VAL A 36 -20.16 -3.20 -10.44
C VAL A 36 -20.31 -1.91 -9.65
N VAL A 37 -21.43 -1.20 -9.80
CA VAL A 37 -21.72 0.02 -9.03
C VAL A 37 -21.80 -0.30 -7.54
N VAL A 38 -22.48 -1.38 -7.15
CA VAL A 38 -22.57 -1.79 -5.73
C VAL A 38 -21.19 -2.10 -5.15
N VAL A 39 -20.36 -2.86 -5.86
CA VAL A 39 -18.99 -3.17 -5.42
C VAL A 39 -18.15 -1.90 -5.32
N ALA A 40 -18.24 -1.00 -6.31
CA ALA A 40 -17.55 0.28 -6.29
C ALA A 40 -17.98 1.14 -5.11
N VAL A 41 -19.29 1.23 -4.83
CA VAL A 41 -19.82 1.97 -3.67
C VAL A 41 -19.31 1.37 -2.36
N ILE A 42 -19.36 0.04 -2.20
CA ILE A 42 -18.87 -0.64 -1.00
C ILE A 42 -17.37 -0.39 -0.79
N ALA A 43 -16.57 -0.33 -1.86
CA ALA A 43 -15.14 -0.05 -1.76
C ALA A 43 -14.82 1.43 -1.49
N VAL A 44 -15.54 2.35 -2.13
CA VAL A 44 -15.25 3.79 -2.10
C VAL A 44 -15.81 4.48 -0.85
N VAL A 45 -17.00 4.08 -0.39
CA VAL A 45 -17.67 4.74 0.75
C VAL A 45 -16.84 4.70 2.05
N PRO A 46 -16.26 3.55 2.48
CA PRO A 46 -15.45 3.49 3.68
C PRO A 46 -14.21 4.39 3.58
N LEU A 47 -13.60 4.46 2.39
CA LEU A 47 -12.43 5.31 2.15
C LEU A 47 -12.77 6.79 2.26
N ILE A 48 -13.90 7.21 1.68
CA ILE A 48 -14.39 8.58 1.82
C ILE A 48 -14.71 8.89 3.29
N MET A 49 -15.34 7.95 4.00
CA MET A 49 -15.65 8.12 5.43
C MET A 49 -14.38 8.24 6.27
N ASP A 50 -13.37 7.42 6.02
CA ASP A 50 -12.12 7.44 6.77
C ASP A 50 -11.34 8.75 6.53
N VAL A 51 -11.26 9.21 5.28
CA VAL A 51 -10.66 10.52 4.94
C VAL A 51 -11.42 11.67 5.61
N ARG A 52 -12.75 11.65 5.57
CA ARG A 52 -13.58 12.66 6.23
C ARG A 52 -13.39 12.64 7.75
N ARG A 53 -13.34 11.45 8.35
CA ARG A 53 -13.16 11.28 9.80
C ARG A 53 -11.78 11.74 10.24
N ALA A 54 -10.74 11.40 9.50
CA ALA A 54 -9.38 11.88 9.74
C ALA A 54 -9.28 13.41 9.62
N THR A 55 -10.00 13.99 8.65
CA THR A 55 -10.04 15.46 8.47
C THR A 55 -10.82 16.14 9.59
N ALA A 56 -11.95 15.56 10.01
CA ALA A 56 -12.77 16.07 11.12
C ALA A 56 -12.00 16.04 12.44
N TRP A 57 -11.28 14.95 12.72
CA TRP A 57 -10.47 14.82 13.93
C TRP A 57 -9.33 15.85 13.95
N ARG A 58 -8.64 16.06 12.82
CA ARG A 58 -7.61 17.11 12.72
C ARG A 58 -8.16 18.50 13.03
N ARG A 59 -9.37 18.84 12.56
CA ARG A 59 -9.99 20.13 12.85
C ARG A 59 -10.24 20.31 14.35
N GLN A 60 -10.83 19.31 15.01
CA GLN A 60 -11.06 19.34 16.46
C GLN A 60 -9.77 19.49 17.28
N LEU A 61 -8.69 18.78 16.89
CA LEU A 61 -7.39 18.91 17.54
C LEU A 61 -6.78 20.30 17.34
N THR A 62 -6.90 20.85 16.13
CA THR A 62 -6.35 22.17 15.80
C THR A 62 -7.08 23.26 16.58
N ASP A 63 -8.40 23.17 16.69
CA ASP A 63 -9.21 24.13 17.45
C ASP A 63 -8.83 24.10 18.95
N HIS A 64 -8.68 22.90 19.54
CA HIS A 64 -8.24 22.77 20.94
C HIS A 64 -6.79 23.25 21.19
N LEU A 65 -5.91 23.05 20.21
CA LEU A 65 -4.50 23.45 20.33
C LEU A 65 -4.32 24.95 20.08
N ILE A 66 -5.12 25.57 19.21
CA ILE A 66 -5.12 27.02 19.00
C ILE A 66 -5.57 27.73 20.28
N ASP A 67 -6.62 27.23 20.93
CA ASP A 67 -7.13 27.82 22.17
C ASP A 67 -6.11 27.74 23.33
N ARG A 68 -5.31 26.65 23.39
CA ARG A 68 -4.24 26.49 24.40
C ARG A 68 -2.92 27.18 24.03
N ALA A 69 -2.54 27.23 22.75
CA ALA A 69 -1.29 27.85 22.30
C ALA A 69 -1.33 29.38 22.38
N ALA A 70 -2.53 29.97 22.45
CA ALA A 70 -2.72 31.37 22.77
C ALA A 70 -2.21 31.70 24.19
N THR A 71 -2.29 30.74 25.11
CA THR A 71 -2.02 30.93 26.54
C THR A 71 -0.64 30.41 26.97
N ASP A 72 -0.05 29.44 26.26
CA ASP A 72 1.12 28.71 26.76
C ASP A 72 2.28 28.64 25.74
N GLN A 73 3.49 28.98 26.20
CA GLN A 73 4.66 29.17 25.33
C GLN A 73 5.32 27.84 24.94
N GLU A 74 5.24 26.82 25.81
CA GLU A 74 5.72 25.45 25.55
C GLU A 74 4.92 24.75 24.43
N VAL A 75 3.61 25.01 24.35
CA VAL A 75 2.75 24.48 23.29
C VAL A 75 3.19 25.03 21.92
N ARG A 76 3.73 26.25 21.89
CA ARG A 76 4.21 26.91 20.68
C ARG A 76 5.47 26.24 20.11
N ASP A 77 6.39 25.79 20.97
CA ASP A 77 7.57 25.03 20.55
C ASP A 77 7.21 23.59 20.14
N PHE A 78 6.26 22.94 20.84
CA PHE A 78 5.78 21.62 20.45
C PHE A 78 5.04 21.63 19.10
N LEU A 79 4.24 22.68 18.83
CA LEU A 79 3.60 22.88 17.52
C LEU A 79 4.61 23.17 16.41
N ARG A 80 5.76 23.78 16.74
CA ARG A 80 6.84 24.02 15.77
C ARG A 80 7.52 22.70 15.36
N ASP A 81 7.68 21.77 16.30
CA ASP A 81 8.25 20.45 16.07
C ASP A 81 7.28 19.51 15.33
N LEU A 82 5.97 19.58 15.64
CA LEU A 82 4.91 18.87 14.92
C LEU A 82 4.65 19.39 13.49
N ARG A 83 5.14 20.58 13.16
CA ARG A 83 4.98 21.18 11.82
C ARG A 83 5.83 20.49 10.76
N GLU A 84 6.77 19.62 11.14
CA GLU A 84 7.42 18.72 10.20
C GLU A 84 6.41 17.67 9.71
N PRO A 85 5.97 17.73 8.44
CA PRO A 85 4.80 17.00 7.98
C PRO A 85 5.13 15.51 7.78
N ARG A 86 5.13 14.73 8.87
CA ARG A 86 5.31 13.27 8.83
C ARG A 86 4.03 12.51 8.45
N GLY A 87 2.89 13.20 8.29
CA GLY A 87 1.56 12.58 8.32
C GLY A 87 0.82 12.38 6.98
N VAL A 88 1.48 12.42 5.82
CA VAL A 88 0.76 12.31 4.52
C VAL A 88 1.30 11.26 3.55
N ARG A 89 2.51 10.73 3.77
CA ARG A 89 3.13 9.74 2.85
C ARG A 89 2.35 8.42 2.72
N GLY A 90 1.56 8.05 3.73
CA GLY A 90 0.73 6.84 3.68
C GLY A 90 -0.52 6.97 2.80
N LEU A 91 -1.09 8.18 2.70
CA LEU A 91 -2.41 8.39 2.10
C LEU A 91 -2.36 8.38 0.56
N THR A 92 -1.31 8.93 -0.04
CA THR A 92 -1.10 8.87 -1.50
C THR A 92 -0.89 7.42 -1.97
N ARG A 93 -0.23 6.60 -1.14
CA ARG A 93 0.05 5.20 -1.45
C ARG A 93 -1.22 4.33 -1.38
N SER A 94 -2.12 4.58 -0.43
CA SER A 94 -3.39 3.87 -0.35
C SER A 94 -4.33 4.24 -1.51
N ILE A 95 -4.34 5.51 -1.92
CA ILE A 95 -5.12 5.99 -3.07
C ILE A 95 -4.69 5.31 -4.37
N ILE A 96 -3.38 5.17 -4.62
CA ILE A 96 -2.87 4.50 -5.83
C ILE A 96 -3.28 3.02 -5.84
N ALA A 97 -3.18 2.33 -4.68
CA ALA A 97 -3.59 0.94 -4.58
C ALA A 97 -5.10 0.75 -4.87
N VAL A 98 -5.94 1.64 -4.34
CA VAL A 98 -7.39 1.59 -4.59
C VAL A 98 -7.74 1.90 -6.05
N LEU A 99 -7.03 2.86 -6.68
CA LEU A 99 -7.19 3.16 -8.11
C LEU A 99 -6.86 1.94 -8.99
N ILE A 100 -5.77 1.24 -8.69
CA ILE A 100 -5.39 0.03 -9.42
C ILE A 100 -6.43 -1.08 -9.21
N LEU A 101 -6.90 -1.29 -7.98
CA LEU A 101 -7.92 -2.29 -7.69
C LEU A 101 -9.24 -1.99 -8.42
N ALA A 102 -9.64 -0.71 -8.48
CA ALA A 102 -10.81 -0.27 -9.22
C ALA A 102 -10.67 -0.51 -10.74
N LEU A 103 -9.50 -0.21 -11.31
CA LEU A 103 -9.19 -0.48 -12.72
C LEU A 103 -9.26 -1.98 -13.05
N VAL A 104 -8.70 -2.83 -12.20
CA VAL A 104 -8.76 -4.29 -12.38
C VAL A 104 -10.21 -4.80 -12.29
N GLY A 105 -10.97 -4.34 -11.30
CA GLY A 105 -12.38 -4.69 -11.15
C GLY A 105 -13.22 -4.27 -12.36
N PHE A 106 -12.98 -3.07 -12.88
CA PHE A 106 -13.62 -2.58 -14.10
C PHE A 106 -13.26 -3.42 -15.32
N ALA A 107 -11.98 -3.76 -15.50
CA ALA A 107 -11.52 -4.60 -16.61
C ALA A 107 -12.16 -6.01 -16.56
N LEU A 108 -12.28 -6.62 -15.38
CA LEU A 108 -12.97 -7.90 -15.19
C LEU A 108 -14.45 -7.81 -15.57
N ALA A 109 -15.13 -6.73 -15.17
CA ALA A 109 -16.53 -6.52 -15.52
C ALA A 109 -16.73 -6.37 -17.04
N VAL A 110 -15.88 -5.61 -17.72
CA VAL A 110 -15.91 -5.46 -19.18
C VAL A 110 -15.60 -6.80 -19.87
N ALA A 111 -14.66 -7.59 -19.34
CA ALA A 111 -14.32 -8.90 -19.89
C ALA A 111 -15.49 -9.90 -19.77
N MET A 112 -16.21 -9.90 -18.65
CA MET A 112 -17.42 -10.70 -18.45
C MET A 112 -18.54 -10.28 -19.41
N LEU A 113 -18.61 -8.98 -19.75
CA LEU A 113 -19.59 -8.44 -20.68
C LEU A 113 -19.32 -8.84 -22.14
N SER A 114 -18.08 -9.17 -22.49
CA SER A 114 -17.68 -9.65 -23.82
C SER A 114 -18.02 -11.14 -24.01
N SER A 115 -19.32 -11.43 -24.12
CA SER A 115 -19.84 -12.80 -24.26
C SER A 115 -20.26 -13.12 -25.70
N GLY A 116 -19.26 -13.41 -26.56
CA GLY A 116 -19.44 -14.07 -27.85
C GLY A 116 -19.22 -15.58 -27.74
N PRO A 117 -19.80 -16.40 -28.63
CA PRO A 117 -19.58 -17.86 -28.65
C PRO A 117 -18.10 -18.25 -28.86
N ASP A 118 -17.31 -17.43 -29.56
CA ASP A 118 -15.86 -17.62 -29.74
C ASP A 118 -15.00 -16.97 -28.64
N SER A 119 -15.60 -16.29 -27.64
CA SER A 119 -14.82 -15.52 -26.66
C SER A 119 -14.29 -16.36 -25.49
N GLY A 120 -14.38 -17.70 -25.55
CA GLY A 120 -13.84 -18.59 -24.51
C GLY A 120 -12.34 -18.38 -24.27
N ASP A 121 -11.56 -18.37 -25.35
CA ASP A 121 -10.11 -18.24 -25.27
C ASP A 121 -9.66 -16.80 -24.98
N LEU A 122 -10.39 -15.82 -25.52
CA LEU A 122 -10.25 -14.40 -25.19
C LEU A 122 -10.47 -14.12 -23.70
N ARG A 123 -11.53 -14.69 -23.11
CA ARG A 123 -11.82 -14.56 -21.66
C ARG A 123 -10.69 -15.16 -20.83
N LYS A 124 -10.21 -16.35 -21.19
CA LYS A 124 -9.10 -16.99 -20.48
C LYS A 124 -7.82 -16.16 -20.54
N THR A 125 -7.53 -15.57 -21.70
CA THR A 125 -6.38 -14.69 -21.92
C THR A 125 -6.50 -13.42 -21.08
N ILE A 126 -7.67 -12.77 -21.09
CA ILE A 126 -7.93 -11.56 -20.30
C ILE A 126 -7.80 -11.86 -18.80
N VAL A 127 -8.46 -12.91 -18.31
CA VAL A 127 -8.37 -13.32 -16.89
C VAL A 127 -6.93 -13.62 -16.49
N THR A 128 -6.18 -14.34 -17.33
CA THR A 128 -4.76 -14.64 -17.06
C THR A 128 -3.93 -13.35 -17.01
N SER A 129 -4.09 -12.45 -17.98
CA SER A 129 -3.38 -11.17 -18.00
C SER A 129 -3.70 -10.31 -16.77
N LEU A 130 -4.96 -10.30 -16.32
CA LEU A 130 -5.40 -9.60 -15.12
C LEU A 130 -4.80 -10.22 -13.85
N MET A 131 -4.75 -11.55 -13.77
CA MET A 131 -4.07 -12.23 -12.65
C MET A 131 -2.58 -11.91 -12.61
N THR A 132 -1.92 -11.83 -13.78
CA THR A 132 -0.51 -11.41 -13.85
C THR A 132 -0.31 -9.97 -13.37
N VAL A 133 -1.16 -9.04 -13.81
CA VAL A 133 -1.11 -7.64 -13.33
C VAL A 133 -1.37 -7.57 -11.83
N LEU A 134 -2.38 -8.28 -11.32
CA LEU A 134 -2.72 -8.28 -9.90
C LEU A 134 -1.60 -8.87 -9.05
N ALA A 135 -0.98 -9.97 -9.49
CA ALA A 135 0.20 -10.54 -8.85
C ALA A 135 1.39 -9.57 -8.84
N THR A 136 1.60 -8.84 -9.94
CA THR A 136 2.66 -7.83 -10.05
C THR A 136 2.43 -6.68 -9.08
N VAL A 137 1.22 -6.13 -9.05
CA VAL A 137 0.83 -5.04 -8.13
C VAL A 137 0.94 -5.48 -6.68
N ALA A 138 0.47 -6.69 -6.34
CA ALA A 138 0.62 -7.26 -5.01
C ALA A 138 2.09 -7.42 -4.62
N GLY A 139 2.93 -7.95 -5.53
CA GLY A 139 4.37 -8.08 -5.34
C GLY A 139 5.05 -6.73 -5.07
N PHE A 140 4.75 -5.70 -5.86
CA PHE A 140 5.29 -4.35 -5.64
C PHE A 140 4.78 -3.73 -4.34
N TYR A 141 3.49 -3.91 -4.01
CA TYR A 141 2.90 -3.37 -2.79
C TYR A 141 3.55 -3.99 -1.54
N PHE A 142 3.57 -5.31 -1.44
CA PHE A 142 4.17 -6.00 -0.31
C PHE A 142 5.69 -5.81 -0.25
N GLY A 143 6.38 -5.82 -1.39
CA GLY A 143 7.82 -5.57 -1.47
C GLY A 143 8.19 -4.17 -0.97
N SER A 144 7.46 -3.14 -1.41
CA SER A 144 7.71 -1.77 -0.94
C SER A 144 7.29 -1.55 0.52
N LEU A 145 6.33 -2.31 1.05
CA LEU A 145 5.97 -2.25 2.48
C LEU A 145 7.07 -2.86 3.35
N GLY A 146 7.61 -4.02 2.95
CA GLY A 146 8.74 -4.66 3.61
C GLY A 146 9.98 -3.76 3.63
N ALA A 147 10.33 -3.17 2.49
CA ALA A 147 11.46 -2.26 2.40
C ALA A 147 11.31 -1.01 3.29
N GLN A 148 10.10 -0.44 3.39
CA GLN A 148 9.82 0.71 4.24
C GLN A 148 9.92 0.36 5.73
N ASN A 149 9.38 -0.78 6.16
CA ASN A 149 9.51 -1.21 7.55
C ASN A 149 10.97 -1.45 7.93
N SER A 150 11.75 -2.13 7.08
CA SER A 150 13.17 -2.35 7.34
C SER A 150 13.97 -1.04 7.43
N ALA A 151 13.67 -0.07 6.57
CA ALA A 151 14.32 1.24 6.61
C ALA A 151 13.94 2.04 7.88
N GLU A 152 12.68 1.97 8.30
CA GLU A 152 12.19 2.61 9.52
C GLU A 152 12.80 1.96 10.78
N ASP A 153 12.89 0.63 10.82
CA ASP A 153 13.54 -0.08 11.92
C ASP A 153 15.03 0.26 12.00
N ALA A 154 15.73 0.32 10.86
CA ALA A 154 17.13 0.75 10.82
C ALA A 154 17.30 2.18 11.34
N ARG A 155 16.41 3.11 10.98
CA ARG A 155 16.42 4.50 11.50
C ARG A 155 16.21 4.55 13.01
N ARG A 156 15.26 3.76 13.54
CA ARG A 156 15.01 3.67 14.98
C ARG A 156 16.21 3.12 15.75
N HIS A 157 16.91 2.15 15.18
CA HIS A 157 18.14 1.61 15.76
C HIS A 157 19.29 2.62 15.73
N ALA A 158 19.45 3.37 14.63
CA ALA A 158 20.45 4.43 14.52
C ALA A 158 20.22 5.58 15.53
N THR A 159 18.95 5.90 15.82
CA THR A 159 18.61 6.97 16.78
C THR A 159 18.73 6.52 18.24
N ARG A 160 18.65 5.21 18.51
CA ARG A 160 18.81 4.63 19.87
C ARG A 160 20.25 4.32 20.24
N GLN A 161 21.21 4.40 19.32
CA GLN A 161 22.62 4.27 19.67
C GLN A 161 23.01 5.47 20.55
N PRO A 162 23.43 5.25 21.81
CA PRO A 162 23.93 6.33 22.66
C PRO A 162 25.10 7.01 21.95
N PRO A 163 25.31 8.32 22.11
CA PRO A 163 26.46 9.00 21.53
C PRO A 163 27.71 8.25 21.97
N THR A 164 28.36 7.58 21.02
CA THR A 164 29.59 6.84 21.23
C THR A 164 30.56 7.80 21.87
N LYS A 165 31.05 7.45 23.08
CA LYS A 165 32.06 8.22 23.82
C LYS A 165 33.10 8.72 22.81
N ARG A 166 33.32 10.04 22.78
CA ARG A 166 34.32 10.69 21.92
C ARG A 166 35.58 9.83 21.88
N PRO A 167 36.19 9.61 20.70
CA PRO A 167 37.52 9.02 20.63
C PRO A 167 38.43 9.77 21.60
N PRO A 168 39.22 9.08 22.44
CA PRO A 168 40.15 9.75 23.34
C PRO A 168 41.06 10.64 22.49
N THR A 169 41.10 11.92 22.85
CA THR A 169 42.01 12.91 22.25
C THR A 169 43.40 12.28 22.17
N PRO A 170 44.03 12.20 20.97
CA PRO A 170 45.39 11.71 20.84
C PRO A 170 46.27 12.53 21.79
N THR A 171 46.87 11.87 22.77
CA THR A 171 47.82 12.50 23.68
C THR A 171 48.93 13.09 22.83
N GLN A 172 48.98 14.42 22.76
CA GLN A 172 50.01 15.14 22.04
C GLN A 172 51.37 14.74 22.64
N PRO A 173 52.34 14.27 21.82
CA PRO A 173 53.67 13.91 22.32
C PRO A 173 54.30 15.10 23.05
N PRO A 174 55.03 14.86 24.16
CA PRO A 174 55.71 15.93 24.88
C PRO A 174 56.68 16.66 23.96
N SER A 175 56.59 18.00 23.94
CA SER A 175 57.51 18.84 23.18
C SER A 175 58.95 18.62 23.64
N PRO A 176 59.94 18.61 22.72
CA PRO A 176 61.35 18.45 23.07
C PRO A 176 61.81 19.62 23.97
N PRO A 177 62.76 19.38 24.90
CA PRO A 177 63.32 20.45 25.71
C PRO A 177 64.09 21.43 24.82
N ASP A 178 63.74 22.71 24.96
CA ASP A 178 64.49 23.81 24.35
C ASP A 178 65.88 23.88 24.99
N HIS A 179 66.89 23.48 24.24
CA HIS A 179 68.29 23.73 24.61
C HIS A 179 68.61 25.18 24.28
N GLU A 180 68.42 26.08 25.26
CA GLU A 180 69.04 27.41 25.23
C GLU A 180 70.57 27.24 25.37
N ALA A 181 71.30 27.94 24.48
CA ALA A 181 72.75 27.93 24.35
C ALA A 181 73.42 29.00 25.22
#